data_AF-A0A944ZSY1-F1
#
_entry.id   AF-A0A944ZSY1-F1
#
_cell.length_a   1.000
_cell.length_b   1.000
_cell.length_c   1.000
_cell.angle_alpha   90.00
_cell.angle_beta   90.00
_cell.angle_gamma   90.00
#
_symmetry.space_group_name_H-M   'P 1'
#
loop_
_entity.id
_entity.type
_entity.pdbx_description
1 polymer ?
#
loop_
_entity_poly.entity_id
_entity_poly.type
_entity_poly.pdbx_seq_one_letter_code
_entity_poly.pdbx_strand_id
1 'polypeptide(L)' 'IIKEINSRGIPCYQGSCSEVYLEKAFDGTGFRPMERLPVAKELGETALMFLVHPTLTKEEIDLTCSVIGEVAKLASR' A
#
# COMPACT_ATOMS: atom_id res chain seq x y z
N ILE A 1 7.95 -2.61 6.50
CA ILE A 1 6.54 -2.87 6.90
C ILE A 1 5.90 -3.94 6.01
N ILE A 2 5.61 -3.69 4.73
CA ILE A 2 4.96 -4.66 3.82
C ILE A 2 5.61 -6.06 3.83
N LYS A 3 6.93 -6.13 3.60
CA LYS A 3 7.68 -7.40 3.57
C LYS A 3 7.54 -8.21 4.87
N GLU A 4 7.53 -7.53 6.01
CA GLU A 4 7.42 -8.15 7.34
C GLU A 4 6.00 -8.70 7.59
N ILE A 5 4.97 -7.97 7.15
CA ILE A 5 3.58 -8.43 7.21
C ILE A 5 3.41 -9.68 6.32
N ASN A 6 3.93 -9.63 5.09
CA ASN A 6 3.88 -10.76 4.15
C ASN A 6 4.64 -11.99 4.66
N SER A 7 5.80 -11.84 5.31
CA SER A 7 6.54 -12.97 5.88
C SER A 7 5.82 -13.67 7.04
N ARG A 8 4.83 -13.01 7.64
CA ARG A 8 3.95 -13.57 8.68
C ARG A 8 2.66 -14.17 8.10
N GLY A 9 2.58 -14.32 6.78
CA GLY A 9 1.46 -14.95 6.09
C GLY A 9 0.26 -14.05 5.83
N ILE A 10 0.37 -12.74 6.12
CA ILE A 10 -0.72 -11.78 5.91
C ILE A 10 -0.48 -10.99 4.62
N PRO A 11 -1.40 -11.04 3.63
CA PRO A 11 -1.23 -10.27 2.40
C PRO A 11 -1.30 -8.76 2.64
N CYS A 12 -0.23 -8.07 2.27
CA CYS A 12 -0.13 -6.62 2.27
C CYS A 12 0.63 -6.13 1.04
N TYR A 13 0.17 -5.03 0.45
CA TYR A 13 0.71 -4.50 -0.80
C TYR A 13 0.88 -2.99 -0.73
N GLN A 14 1.54 -2.43 -1.74
CA GLN A 14 1.57 -0.99 -1.98
C GLN A 14 0.29 -0.58 -2.71
N GLY A 15 -0.40 0.45 -2.21
CA GLY A 15 -1.70 0.87 -2.70
C GLY A 15 -1.71 2.17 -3.49
N SER A 16 -2.88 2.44 -4.10
CA SER A 16 -3.36 3.65 -4.79
C SER A 16 -2.93 3.93 -6.24
N CYS A 17 -1.79 3.42 -6.72
CA CYS A 17 -1.24 3.82 -8.03
C CYS A 17 -1.35 5.34 -8.26
N SER A 18 -1.13 6.13 -7.20
CA SER A 18 -1.51 7.55 -7.15
C SER A 18 -0.81 8.40 -8.21
N GLU A 19 0.33 7.95 -8.70
CA GLU A 19 1.14 8.60 -9.74
C GLU A 19 1.06 7.89 -11.09
N VAL A 20 -0.16 7.59 -11.57
CA VAL A 20 -0.36 6.97 -12.90
C VAL A 20 0.34 7.73 -14.03
N TYR A 21 0.51 9.05 -13.90
CA TYR A 21 1.22 9.88 -14.87
C TYR A 21 2.71 9.51 -15.01
N LEU A 22 3.26 8.66 -14.14
CA LEU A 22 4.62 8.14 -14.27
C LEU A 22 4.72 6.96 -15.23
N GLU A 23 3.61 6.29 -15.52
CA GLU A 23 3.57 5.12 -16.41
C GLU A 23 4.02 5.46 -17.83
N LYS A 24 4.66 4.48 -18.50
CA LYS A 24 5.16 4.63 -19.88
C LYS A 24 4.06 5.05 -20.88
N ALA A 25 2.80 4.72 -20.59
CA ALA A 25 1.66 5.10 -21.41
C ALA A 25 1.48 6.62 -21.56
N PHE A 26 2.05 7.41 -20.65
CA PHE A 26 1.97 8.86 -20.67
C PHE A 26 3.20 9.53 -21.31
N ASP A 27 4.21 8.77 -21.76
CA ASP A 27 5.40 9.32 -22.41
C ASP A 27 5.04 10.04 -23.72
N GLY A 28 5.58 11.25 -23.91
CA GLY A 28 5.28 12.08 -25.08
C GLY A 28 3.87 12.72 -25.09
N THR A 29 3.06 12.51 -24.04
CA THR A 29 1.77 13.17 -23.88
C THR A 29 1.90 14.50 -23.12
N GLY A 30 0.89 15.38 -23.24
CA GLY A 30 0.75 16.57 -22.40
C GLY A 30 0.20 16.30 -20.99
N PHE A 31 0.03 15.04 -20.61
CA PHE A 31 -0.60 14.64 -19.35
C PHE A 31 0.41 14.36 -18.22
N ARG A 32 1.72 14.40 -18.51
CA ARG A 32 2.76 14.34 -17.47
C ARG A 32 2.97 15.74 -16.89
N PRO A 33 2.67 15.97 -15.60
CA PRO A 33 2.97 17.25 -14.99
C PRO A 33 4.50 17.46 -14.92
N MET A 34 4.94 18.72 -15.01
CA MET A 34 6.37 19.05 -14.92
C MET A 34 6.96 18.68 -13.55
N GLU A 35 6.16 18.79 -12.49
CA GLU A 35 6.50 18.42 -11.12
C GLU A 35 5.55 17.33 -10.61
N ARG A 36 6.05 16.43 -9.76
CA ARG A 36 5.20 15.40 -9.12
C ARG A 36 4.14 16.07 -8.25
N LEU A 37 2.91 15.57 -8.32
CA LEU A 37 1.80 16.08 -7.52
C LEU A 37 2.02 15.69 -6.05
N PRO A 38 2.14 16.64 -5.10
CA PRO A 38 2.60 16.35 -3.74
C PRO A 38 1.79 15.27 -3.01
N VAL A 39 0.46 15.34 -3.08
CA VAL A 39 -0.44 14.37 -2.46
C VAL A 39 -0.34 13.00 -3.13
N ALA A 40 -0.22 12.97 -4.45
CA ALA A 40 -0.09 11.70 -5.18
C ALA A 40 1.24 11.02 -4.82
N LYS A 41 2.33 11.77 -4.77
CA LYS A 41 3.63 11.29 -4.31
C LYS A 41 3.57 10.74 -2.89
N GLU A 42 2.99 11.49 -1.95
CA GLU A 42 2.86 11.07 -0.55
C GLU A 42 2.09 9.75 -0.43
N LEU A 43 0.94 9.63 -1.12
CA LEU A 43 0.16 8.39 -1.13
C LEU A 43 0.94 7.24 -1.77
N GLY A 44 1.68 7.47 -2.85
CA GLY A 44 2.46 6.43 -3.53
C GLY A 44 3.61 5.91 -2.66
N GLU A 45 4.19 6.76 -1.83
CA GLU A 45 5.33 6.44 -0.97
C GLU A 45 4.92 5.86 0.40
N THR A 46 3.71 6.16 0.88
CA THR A 46 3.30 5.84 2.26
C THR A 46 2.09 4.89 2.38
N ALA A 47 1.28 4.73 1.33
CA ALA A 47 0.05 3.95 1.42
C ALA A 47 0.30 2.44 1.49
N LEU A 48 -0.49 1.77 2.33
CA LEU A 48 -0.56 0.32 2.46
C LEU A 48 -1.95 -0.16 2.03
N MET A 49 -2.01 -1.32 1.36
CA MET A 49 -3.25 -1.97 0.93
C MET A 49 -3.41 -3.32 1.63
N PHE A 50 -4.62 -3.58 2.12
CA PHE A 50 -5.01 -4.81 2.82
C PHE A 50 -6.19 -5.48 2.13
N LEU A 51 -6.30 -6.80 2.25
CA LEU A 51 -7.45 -7.55 1.72
C LEU A 51 -8.64 -7.44 2.66
N VAL A 52 -9.82 -7.19 2.09
CA VAL A 52 -11.11 -7.06 2.82
C VAL A 52 -12.21 -7.89 2.15
N HIS A 53 -11.84 -8.98 1.48
CA HIS A 53 -12.79 -9.79 0.73
C HIS A 53 -13.88 -10.37 1.67
N PRO A 54 -15.17 -10.38 1.28
CA PRO A 54 -16.26 -10.83 2.15
C PRO A 54 -16.18 -12.29 2.62
N THR A 55 -15.33 -13.12 1.99
CA THR A 55 -15.14 -14.52 2.38
C THR A 55 -14.10 -14.72 3.47
N LEU A 56 -13.40 -13.66 3.90
CA LEU A 56 -12.47 -13.75 5.02
C LEU A 56 -13.25 -14.04 6.29
N THR A 57 -12.80 -15.05 7.04
CA THR A 57 -13.43 -15.37 8.32
C THR A 57 -13.05 -14.32 9.36
N LYS A 58 -13.80 -14.31 10.46
CA LYS A 58 -13.50 -13.42 11.59
C LYS A 58 -12.09 -13.68 12.13
N GLU A 59 -11.69 -14.95 12.23
CA GLU A 59 -10.39 -15.37 12.73
C GLU A 59 -9.25 -14.90 11.81
N GLU A 60 -9.44 -14.92 10.50
CA GLU A 60 -8.48 -14.40 9.52
C GLU A 60 -8.31 -12.87 9.62
N ILE A 61 -9.42 -12.15 9.82
CA ILE A 61 -9.40 -10.69 10.04
C ILE A 61 -8.72 -10.36 11.37
N ASP A 62 -9.03 -11.10 12.44
CA ASP A 62 -8.45 -10.87 13.77
C ASP A 62 -6.92 -11.12 13.75
N LEU A 63 -6.48 -12.19 13.06
CA LEU A 63 -5.06 -12.47 12.85
C LEU A 63 -4.38 -11.35 12.05
N THR A 64 -5.03 -10.90 10.96
CA THR A 64 -4.56 -9.78 10.12
C THR A 64 -4.34 -8.52 10.96
N CYS A 65 -5.33 -8.13 11.76
CA CYS A 65 -5.25 -6.98 12.66
C CYS A 65 -4.12 -7.11 13.69
N SER A 66 -3.97 -8.30 14.30
CA SER A 66 -2.91 -8.57 15.28
C SER A 66 -1.52 -8.38 14.68
N VAL A 67 -1.27 -9.01 13.52
CA VAL A 67 0.02 -8.93 12.82
C VAL A 67 0.32 -7.50 12.39
N ILE A 68 -0.66 -6.78 11.83
CA ILE A 68 -0.48 -5.36 11.45
C ILE A 68 -0.08 -4.53 12.66
N GLY A 69 -0.77 -4.70 13.80
CA GLY A 69 -0.49 -3.98 15.03
C GLY A 69 0.90 -4.26 15.59
N GLU A 70 1.35 -5.51 15.57
CA GLU A 70 2.70 -5.90 16.00
C GLU A 70 3.78 -5.29 15.10
N VAL A 71 3.64 -5.42 13.79
CA VAL A 71 4.63 -4.89 12.84
C VAL A 71 4.68 -3.37 12.90
N ALA A 72 3.55 -2.69 13.03
CA ALA A 72 3.51 -1.24 13.23
C ALA A 72 4.26 -0.83 14.50
N LYS A 73 4.03 -1.52 15.63
CA LYS A 73 4.76 -1.24 16.89
C LYS A 73 6.26 -1.45 16.76
N LEU A 74 6.70 -2.47 16.03
CA LEU A 74 8.13 -2.73 15.78
C LEU A 74 8.76 -1.66 14.89
N ALA A 75 8.03 -1.17 13.89
CA ALA A 75 8.51 -0.14 12.97
C ALA A 75 8.55 1.28 13.59
N SER A 76 7.80 1.52 14.66
CA SER A 76 7.77 2.80 15.38
C SER A 76 8.84 2.94 16.47
N ARG A 77 9.76 1.97 16.59
CA ARG A 77 10.93 2.03 17.49
C ARG A 77 12.16 2.45 16.71
#